data_AF-A0A164AJS9-F1
#
_entry.id   AF-A0A164AJS9-F1
#
_cell.length_a   1.000
_cell.length_b   1.000
_cell.length_c   1.000
_cell.angle_alpha   90.00
_cell.angle_beta   90.00
_cell.angle_gamma   90.00
#
_symmetry.space_group_name_H-M   'P 1'
#
loop_
_entity.id
_entity.type
_entity.pdbx_description
1 polymer ?
#
loop_
_entity_poly.entity_id
_entity_poly.type
_entity_poly.pdbx_seq_one_letter_code
_entity_poly.pdbx_strand_id
1 'polypeptide(L)'
;MVDMAPVLFTIPIYFRERMRIEPGTTLEYEEFESGVGKRVMINFKPKQPFLFGNNNQDVYRVSAEGQIAIPKHVLVYLGIQNKDEIDIELYANDLTLIRGHFFRFKEIIVSKRNDFFMDHSLDLLIVRFHPESDQEHESTLFVDNATFLELRHLYYKIKSKFDPNSSNPWVGVPEDTAGSLKGISIHYSTKPEALIIQKE
;
A
#
# COMPACT_ATOMS: atom_id res chain seq x y z
N MET A 1 10.16 -21.45 1.90
CA MET A 1 8.84 -20.86 1.59
C MET A 1 8.25 -20.37 2.89
N VAL A 2 7.91 -19.08 2.99
CA VAL A 2 7.28 -18.52 4.21
C VAL A 2 5.85 -19.08 4.32
N ASP A 3 5.53 -19.63 5.48
CA ASP A 3 4.19 -20.11 5.80
C ASP A 3 3.36 -18.90 6.25
N MET A 4 2.75 -18.21 5.28
CA MET A 4 1.85 -17.09 5.56
C MET A 4 0.44 -17.63 5.76
N ALA A 5 -0.08 -17.46 6.98
CA ALA A 5 -1.47 -17.71 7.27
C ALA A 5 -2.37 -16.77 6.44
N PRO A 6 -3.61 -17.19 6.10
CA PRO A 6 -4.58 -16.31 5.48
C PRO A 6 -4.82 -15.06 6.35
N VAL A 7 -4.82 -13.89 5.72
CA VAL A 7 -5.15 -12.64 6.41
C VAL A 7 -6.66 -12.48 6.40
N LEU A 8 -7.27 -12.32 7.58
CA LEU A 8 -8.69 -12.00 7.67
C LEU A 8 -8.90 -10.49 7.56
N PHE A 9 -9.82 -10.10 6.70
CA PHE A 9 -10.19 -8.71 6.49
C PHE A 9 -11.68 -8.52 6.74
N THR A 10 -12.04 -7.52 7.55
CA THR A 10 -13.44 -7.15 7.80
C THR A 10 -13.87 -6.08 6.82
N ILE A 11 -14.84 -6.38 5.96
CA ILE A 11 -15.34 -5.41 4.98
C ILE A 11 -16.07 -4.27 5.71
N PRO A 12 -15.71 -2.99 5.46
CA PRO A 12 -16.36 -1.85 6.09
C PRO A 12 -17.87 -1.89 5.94
N ILE A 13 -18.58 -1.62 7.03
CA ILE A 13 -20.04 -1.76 7.10
C ILE A 13 -20.76 -0.93 6.03
N TYR A 14 -20.35 0.33 5.84
CA TYR A 14 -20.94 1.21 4.84
C TYR A 14 -20.78 0.67 3.40
N PHE A 15 -19.67 -0.02 3.12
CA PHE A 15 -19.44 -0.64 1.82
C PHE A 15 -20.31 -1.89 1.66
N ARG A 16 -20.42 -2.71 2.71
CA ARG A 16 -21.32 -3.88 2.72
C ARG A 16 -22.78 -3.48 2.48
N GLU A 17 -23.26 -2.46 3.18
CA GLU A 17 -24.63 -1.96 3.04
C GLU A 17 -24.89 -1.41 1.63
N ARG A 18 -23.98 -0.56 1.14
CA ARG A 18 -24.07 0.02 -0.21
C ARG A 18 -24.10 -1.04 -1.30
N MET A 19 -23.23 -2.04 -1.19
CA MET A 19 -23.08 -3.11 -2.18
C MET A 19 -24.01 -4.29 -1.95
N ARG A 20 -24.83 -4.26 -0.89
CA ARG A 20 -25.72 -5.35 -0.46
C ARG A 20 -24.98 -6.68 -0.29
N ILE A 21 -23.82 -6.62 0.37
CA ILE A 21 -23.00 -7.78 0.68
C ILE A 21 -23.51 -8.41 1.97
N GLU A 22 -24.06 -9.61 1.84
CA GLU A 22 -24.61 -10.41 2.95
C GLU A 22 -23.67 -11.57 3.32
N PRO A 23 -23.79 -12.14 4.53
CA PRO A 23 -23.14 -13.40 4.87
C PRO A 23 -23.39 -14.49 3.82
N GLY A 24 -22.33 -15.20 3.42
CA GLY A 24 -22.39 -16.21 2.36
C GLY A 24 -22.31 -15.65 0.94
N THR A 25 -22.28 -14.32 0.76
CA THR A 25 -21.98 -13.69 -0.55
C THR A 25 -20.68 -14.26 -1.09
N THR A 26 -20.72 -14.69 -2.34
CA THR A 26 -19.56 -15.26 -3.03
C THR A 26 -18.69 -14.16 -3.60
N LEU A 27 -17.37 -14.34 -3.57
CA LEU A 27 -16.43 -13.41 -4.16
C LEU A 27 -15.29 -14.10 -4.90
N GLU A 28 -14.68 -13.35 -5.81
CA GLU A 28 -13.45 -13.68 -6.52
C GLU A 28 -12.44 -12.55 -6.38
N TYR A 29 -11.16 -12.90 -6.49
CA TYR A 29 -10.05 -11.97 -6.53
C TYR A 29 -9.60 -11.81 -7.99
N GLU A 30 -9.63 -10.58 -8.50
CA GLU A 30 -9.18 -10.25 -9.85
C GLU A 30 -7.86 -9.45 -9.77
N GLU A 31 -6.77 -10.09 -10.20
CA GLU A 31 -5.43 -9.51 -10.23
C GLU A 31 -5.24 -8.63 -11.46
N PHE A 32 -4.71 -7.42 -11.28
CA PHE A 32 -4.39 -6.52 -12.38
C PHE A 32 -3.25 -5.55 -12.03
N GLU A 33 -2.53 -5.10 -13.05
CA GLU A 33 -1.54 -4.04 -12.93
C GLU A 33 -2.12 -2.73 -13.46
N SER A 34 -1.90 -1.64 -12.71
CA SER A 34 -2.20 -0.29 -13.17
C SER A 34 -0.92 0.54 -13.22
N GLY A 35 -1.00 1.79 -13.68
CA GLY A 35 0.14 2.71 -13.69
C GLY A 35 0.75 2.98 -12.30
N VAL A 36 0.09 2.56 -11.22
CA VAL A 36 0.55 2.69 -9.83
C VAL A 36 0.92 1.34 -9.19
N GLY A 37 1.06 0.28 -9.99
CA GLY A 37 1.53 -1.05 -9.56
C GLY A 37 0.45 -2.14 -9.51
N LYS A 38 0.79 -3.24 -8.84
CA LYS A 38 -0.05 -4.45 -8.69
C LYS A 38 -1.23 -4.21 -7.75
N ARG A 39 -2.41 -4.68 -8.15
CA ARG A 39 -3.68 -4.45 -7.45
C ARG A 39 -4.54 -5.70 -7.55
N VAL A 40 -5.41 -5.91 -6.56
CA VAL A 40 -6.37 -7.01 -6.59
C VAL A 40 -7.76 -6.48 -6.27
N MET A 41 -8.66 -6.55 -7.24
CA MET A 41 -10.05 -6.18 -7.04
C MET A 41 -10.81 -7.34 -6.41
N ILE A 42 -11.66 -7.05 -5.43
CA ILE A 42 -12.57 -8.02 -4.83
C ILE A 42 -13.92 -7.92 -5.54
N ASN A 43 -14.23 -8.92 -6.35
CA ASN A 43 -15.47 -8.98 -7.11
C ASN A 43 -16.53 -9.79 -6.35
N PHE A 44 -17.56 -9.11 -5.85
CA PHE A 44 -18.69 -9.70 -5.13
C PHE A 44 -19.82 -10.23 -6.04
N LYS A 45 -19.63 -10.15 -7.36
CA LYS A 45 -20.54 -10.71 -8.37
C LYS A 45 -19.72 -11.54 -9.36
N PRO A 46 -19.14 -12.66 -8.90
CA PRO A 46 -18.34 -13.52 -9.76
C PRO A 46 -19.16 -13.97 -10.97
N LYS A 47 -18.52 -14.06 -12.14
CA LYS A 47 -19.17 -14.60 -13.33
C LYS A 47 -19.44 -16.08 -13.04
N GLN A 48 -20.69 -16.53 -13.19
CA GLN A 48 -21.03 -17.93 -12.93
C GLN A 48 -20.06 -18.87 -13.66
N PRO A 49 -19.52 -19.90 -12.99
CA PRO A 49 -18.70 -20.88 -13.68
C PRO A 49 -19.55 -21.58 -14.73
N PHE A 50 -19.11 -21.54 -15.99
CA PHE A 50 -19.72 -22.33 -17.05
C PHE A 50 -19.69 -23.81 -16.65
N LEU A 51 -20.83 -24.50 -16.76
CA LEU A 51 -21.09 -25.88 -16.31
C LEU A 51 -20.24 -26.97 -17.01
N PHE A 52 -19.23 -26.62 -17.81
CA PHE A 52 -18.37 -27.55 -18.51
C PHE A 52 -16.91 -27.09 -18.47
N GLY A 53 -16.20 -27.47 -17.41
CA GLY A 53 -14.76 -27.33 -17.31
C GLY A 53 -14.28 -27.23 -15.88
N ASN A 54 -13.26 -28.01 -15.53
CA ASN A 54 -12.49 -27.88 -14.29
C ASN A 54 -11.88 -26.47 -14.20
N ASN A 55 -12.63 -25.49 -13.72
CA ASN A 55 -12.07 -24.25 -13.23
C ASN A 55 -12.01 -24.37 -11.70
N ASN A 56 -10.85 -24.78 -11.20
CA ASN A 56 -10.44 -24.56 -9.81
C ASN A 56 -10.26 -23.05 -9.55
N GLN A 57 -11.31 -22.25 -9.78
CA GLN A 57 -11.34 -20.90 -9.22
C GLN A 57 -11.75 -21.09 -7.76
N ASP A 58 -10.81 -20.82 -6.85
CA ASP A 58 -11.09 -20.86 -5.42
C ASP A 58 -12.26 -19.90 -5.13
N VAL A 59 -13.39 -20.47 -4.72
CA VAL A 59 -14.61 -19.72 -4.43
C VAL A 59 -14.57 -19.28 -2.97
N TYR A 60 -14.43 -17.98 -2.75
CA TYR A 60 -14.39 -17.39 -1.40
C TYR A 60 -15.77 -16.91 -0.98
N ARG A 61 -16.02 -16.87 0.34
CA ARG A 61 -17.30 -16.43 0.89
C ARG A 61 -17.11 -15.44 2.02
N VAL A 62 -18.06 -14.51 2.12
CA VAL A 62 -18.15 -13.57 3.24
C VAL A 62 -18.67 -14.30 4.46
N SER A 63 -17.97 -14.17 5.60
CA SER A 63 -18.37 -14.76 6.88
C SER A 63 -19.61 -14.09 7.47
N ALA A 64 -20.16 -14.68 8.54
CA ALA A 64 -21.26 -14.08 9.31
C ALA A 64 -20.91 -12.68 9.86
N GLU A 65 -19.62 -12.42 10.13
CA GLU A 65 -19.11 -11.16 10.65
C GLU A 65 -18.78 -10.15 9.54
N GLY A 66 -19.04 -10.49 8.27
CA GLY A 66 -18.68 -9.65 7.13
C GLY A 66 -17.18 -9.70 6.79
N GLN A 67 -16.49 -10.76 7.21
CA GLN A 67 -15.06 -10.95 6.95
C GLN A 67 -14.81 -11.80 5.72
N ILE A 68 -13.65 -11.60 5.12
CA ILE A 68 -13.14 -12.40 4.01
C ILE A 68 -11.70 -12.81 4.29
N ALA A 69 -11.32 -13.99 3.83
CA ALA A 69 -9.95 -14.47 3.93
C ALA A 69 -9.18 -14.09 2.67
N ILE A 70 -8.13 -13.27 2.81
CA ILE A 70 -7.21 -12.95 1.73
C ILE A 70 -6.28 -14.16 1.54
N PRO A 71 -6.35 -14.85 0.39
CA PRO A 71 -5.59 -16.07 0.18
C PRO A 71 -4.11 -15.78 -0.07
N LYS A 72 -3.28 -16.78 0.18
CA LYS A 72 -1.83 -16.68 0.03
C LYS A 72 -1.39 -16.21 -1.35
N HIS A 73 -2.06 -16.65 -2.43
CA HIS A 73 -1.68 -16.24 -3.78
C HIS A 73 -1.87 -14.74 -4.01
N VAL A 74 -2.94 -14.13 -3.46
CA VAL A 74 -3.17 -12.67 -3.50
C VAL A 74 -2.07 -11.93 -2.76
N LEU A 75 -1.66 -12.44 -1.58
CA LEU A 75 -0.56 -11.87 -0.81
C LEU A 75 0.75 -11.90 -1.62
N VAL A 76 1.06 -13.04 -2.24
CA VAL A 76 2.24 -13.22 -3.09
C VAL A 76 2.19 -12.30 -4.31
N TYR A 77 1.03 -12.19 -4.97
CA TYR A 77 0.85 -11.31 -6.12
C TYR A 77 1.14 -9.85 -5.75
N LEU A 78 0.58 -9.37 -4.63
CA LEU A 78 0.83 -8.03 -4.08
C LEU A 78 2.25 -7.85 -3.48
N GLY A 79 3.09 -8.89 -3.53
CA GLY A 79 4.46 -8.87 -3.01
C GLY A 79 4.55 -8.81 -1.48
N ILE A 80 3.45 -9.06 -0.77
CA ILE A 80 3.34 -8.95 0.70
C ILE A 80 4.24 -10.01 1.34
N GLN A 81 5.18 -9.55 2.18
CA GLN A 81 6.02 -10.39 3.02
C GLN A 81 5.52 -10.39 4.47
N ASN A 82 6.21 -11.13 5.36
CA ASN A 82 5.83 -11.20 6.76
C ASN A 82 5.91 -9.80 7.41
N LYS A 83 4.83 -9.38 8.08
CA LYS A 83 4.61 -8.02 8.63
C LYS A 83 4.42 -6.88 7.62
N ASP A 84 4.44 -7.16 6.32
CA ASP A 84 4.07 -6.14 5.33
C ASP A 84 2.59 -5.79 5.46
N GLU A 85 2.28 -4.55 5.13
CA GLU A 85 0.93 -4.03 5.23
C GLU A 85 0.16 -4.16 3.90
N ILE A 86 -1.13 -4.45 4.02
CA ILE A 86 -2.10 -4.41 2.93
C ILE A 86 -3.01 -3.21 3.19
N ASP A 87 -3.07 -2.31 2.22
CA ASP A 87 -4.02 -1.19 2.25
C ASP A 87 -5.19 -1.46 1.30
N ILE A 88 -6.27 -0.71 1.51
CA ILE A 88 -7.51 -0.87 0.78
C ILE A 88 -7.92 0.45 0.18
N GLU A 89 -8.24 0.40 -1.10
CA GLU A 89 -8.81 1.53 -1.82
C GLU A 89 -10.25 1.22 -2.20
N LEU A 90 -11.14 2.13 -1.82
CA LEU A 90 -12.55 2.09 -2.15
C LEU A 90 -12.82 3.17 -3.18
N TYR A 91 -13.16 2.78 -4.40
CA TYR A 91 -13.51 3.69 -5.46
C TYR A 91 -14.86 3.31 -6.05
N ALA A 92 -15.83 4.22 -5.94
CA ALA A 92 -17.22 3.98 -6.32
C ALA A 92 -17.79 2.70 -5.69
N ASN A 93 -17.79 1.60 -6.44
CA ASN A 93 -18.34 0.31 -6.06
C ASN A 93 -17.27 -0.80 -5.97
N ASP A 94 -16.00 -0.44 -6.14
CA ASP A 94 -14.90 -1.37 -6.18
C ASP A 94 -14.13 -1.32 -4.87
N LEU A 95 -13.80 -2.51 -4.36
CA LEU A 95 -12.89 -2.70 -3.24
C LEU A 95 -11.62 -3.32 -3.78
N THR A 96 -10.52 -2.57 -3.70
CA THR A 96 -9.22 -2.99 -4.21
C THR A 96 -8.23 -3.15 -3.08
N LEU A 97 -7.56 -4.29 -3.03
CA LEU A 97 -6.40 -4.55 -2.19
C LEU A 97 -5.14 -4.07 -2.90
N ILE A 98 -4.28 -3.38 -2.15
CA ILE A 98 -2.98 -2.90 -2.62
C ILE A 98 -1.91 -3.17 -1.56
N ARG A 99 -0.65 -3.19 -1.99
CA ARG A 99 0.47 -3.07 -1.07
C ARG A 99 0.40 -1.75 -0.30
N GLY A 100 0.71 -1.78 0.99
CA GLY A 100 0.60 -0.63 1.88
C GLY A 100 1.31 0.62 1.33
N HIS A 101 0.69 1.79 1.47
CA HIS A 101 1.19 3.04 0.88
C HIS A 101 2.61 3.37 1.34
N PHE A 102 2.93 3.08 2.60
CA PHE A 102 4.28 3.30 3.14
C PHE A 102 5.32 2.35 2.54
N PHE A 103 4.98 1.08 2.33
CA PHE A 103 5.87 0.12 1.67
C PHE A 103 6.14 0.54 0.22
N ARG A 104 5.11 0.94 -0.51
CA ARG A 104 5.26 1.49 -1.87
C ARG A 104 6.13 2.74 -1.89
N PHE A 105 5.95 3.64 -0.90
CA PHE A 105 6.79 4.81 -0.74
C PHE A 105 8.26 4.43 -0.53
N LYS A 106 8.54 3.50 0.39
CA LYS A 106 9.91 2.99 0.63
C LYS A 106 10.51 2.36 -0.62
N GLU A 107 9.74 1.57 -1.37
CA GLU A 107 10.21 0.92 -2.60
C GLU A 107 10.62 1.91 -3.69
N ILE A 108 9.86 2.98 -3.87
CA ILE A 108 10.23 4.05 -4.81
C ILE A 108 11.55 4.68 -4.35
N ILE A 109 11.70 5.01 -3.06
CA ILE A 109 12.96 5.57 -2.55
C ILE A 109 14.12 4.59 -2.73
N VAL A 110 13.97 3.32 -2.38
CA VAL A 110 15.00 2.28 -2.56
C VAL A 110 15.36 2.09 -4.04
N SER A 111 14.41 2.23 -4.96
CA SER A 111 14.67 2.13 -6.40
C SER A 111 15.56 3.26 -6.93
N LYS A 112 15.62 4.39 -6.22
CA LYS A 112 16.41 5.57 -6.58
C LYS A 112 17.66 5.76 -5.72
N ARG A 113 17.60 5.38 -4.44
CA ARG A 113 18.65 5.45 -3.42
C ARG A 113 18.55 4.19 -2.54
N ASN A 114 19.16 3.10 -3.00
CA ASN A 114 18.97 1.75 -2.44
C ASN A 114 19.51 1.56 -1.01
N ASP A 115 20.41 2.44 -0.58
CA ASP A 115 21.11 2.40 0.70
C ASP A 115 20.44 3.26 1.79
N PHE A 116 19.48 4.14 1.45
CA PHE A 116 18.94 5.13 2.39
C PHE A 116 18.34 4.54 3.67
N PHE A 117 17.68 3.38 3.59
CA PHE A 117 17.10 2.72 4.77
C PHE A 117 18.06 1.73 5.46
N MET A 118 19.33 1.69 5.09
CA MET A 118 20.35 0.90 5.80
C MET A 118 20.87 1.67 7.04
N ASP A 119 21.31 0.94 8.08
CA ASP A 119 21.74 1.52 9.37
C ASP A 119 22.98 2.44 9.29
N HIS A 120 23.71 2.45 8.17
CA HIS A 120 24.96 3.21 7.98
C HIS A 120 24.86 4.36 6.98
N SER A 121 23.66 4.66 6.47
CA SER A 121 23.43 5.73 5.50
C SER A 121 22.84 6.99 6.13
N LEU A 122 22.72 8.05 5.32
CA LEU A 122 22.17 9.35 5.70
C LEU A 122 20.84 9.25 6.46
N ASP A 123 20.69 10.03 7.54
CA ASP A 123 19.45 10.09 8.32
C ASP A 123 18.37 10.98 7.71
N LEU A 124 18.75 11.83 6.75
CA LEU A 124 17.88 12.80 6.10
C LEU A 124 17.97 12.69 4.58
N LEU A 125 16.82 12.59 3.92
CA LEU A 125 16.70 12.63 2.46
C LEU A 125 15.69 13.72 2.06
N ILE A 126 16.12 14.60 1.15
CA ILE A 126 15.32 15.68 0.58
C ILE A 126 15.07 15.32 -0.89
N VAL A 127 13.89 14.79 -1.18
CA VAL A 127 13.47 14.46 -2.53
C VAL A 127 12.92 15.70 -3.22
N ARG A 128 13.42 16.01 -4.41
CA ARG A 128 12.99 17.17 -5.21
C ARG A 128 12.80 16.74 -6.65
N PHE A 129 11.83 17.34 -7.33
CA PHE A 129 11.77 17.23 -8.78
C PHE A 129 12.93 18.07 -9.37
N HIS A 130 13.71 17.48 -10.28
CA HIS A 130 14.70 18.22 -11.05
C HIS A 130 15.01 17.49 -12.36
N PRO A 131 15.26 18.22 -13.46
CA PRO A 131 15.59 17.60 -14.74
C PRO A 131 17.01 16.99 -14.81
N GLU A 132 17.91 17.39 -13.90
CA GLU A 132 19.29 16.87 -13.87
C GLU A 132 19.38 15.53 -13.15
N SER A 133 20.42 14.75 -13.49
CA SER A 133 20.72 13.47 -12.86
C SER A 133 21.09 13.66 -11.39
N ASP A 134 20.56 12.76 -10.56
CA ASP A 134 20.92 12.66 -9.15
C ASP A 134 22.42 12.42 -8.94
N GLN A 135 22.99 13.01 -7.88
CA GLN A 135 24.33 12.69 -7.43
C GLN A 135 24.24 11.66 -6.30
N GLU A 136 24.97 10.55 -6.45
CA GLU A 136 24.91 9.48 -5.46
C GLU A 136 25.45 9.93 -4.09
N HIS A 137 24.84 9.45 -3.01
CA HIS A 137 25.25 9.68 -1.61
C HIS A 137 25.09 11.11 -1.05
N GLU A 138 24.38 12.00 -1.75
CA GLU A 138 23.95 13.28 -1.18
C GLU A 138 22.60 13.19 -0.46
N SER A 139 22.36 14.13 0.46
CA SER A 139 21.09 14.27 1.18
C SER A 139 19.95 14.75 0.28
N THR A 140 20.25 15.25 -0.92
CA THR A 140 19.23 15.60 -1.91
C THR A 140 19.10 14.45 -2.91
N LEU A 141 17.87 14.02 -3.16
CA LEU A 141 17.54 13.05 -4.21
C LEU A 141 16.73 13.76 -5.30
N PHE A 142 17.30 13.85 -6.49
CA PHE A 142 16.60 14.38 -7.66
C PHE A 142 15.83 13.28 -8.40
N VAL A 143 14.54 13.51 -8.64
CA VAL A 143 13.67 12.57 -9.36
C VAL A 143 12.90 13.28 -10.48
N ASP A 144 12.41 12.50 -11.44
CA ASP A 144 11.49 13.00 -12.46
C ASP A 144 10.14 13.41 -11.86
N ASN A 145 9.38 14.21 -12.61
CA ASN A 145 8.10 14.75 -12.17
C ASN A 145 7.06 13.65 -11.85
N ALA A 146 7.03 12.56 -12.60
CA ALA A 146 6.06 11.48 -12.37
C ALA A 146 6.33 10.79 -11.02
N THR A 147 7.59 10.46 -10.75
CA THR A 147 8.05 9.90 -9.48
C THR A 147 7.76 10.85 -8.32
N PHE A 148 8.04 12.15 -8.47
CA PHE A 148 7.77 13.14 -7.42
C PHE A 148 6.28 13.24 -7.09
N LEU A 149 5.42 13.29 -8.11
CA LEU A 149 3.98 13.36 -7.94
C LEU A 149 3.42 12.10 -7.27
N GLU A 150 3.95 10.92 -7.59
CA GLU A 150 3.57 9.67 -6.93
C GLU A 150 3.98 9.66 -5.46
N LEU A 151 5.23 10.01 -5.13
CA LEU A 151 5.69 10.13 -3.75
C LEU A 151 4.85 11.13 -2.95
N ARG A 152 4.48 12.25 -3.56
CA ARG A 152 3.61 13.26 -2.94
C ARG A 152 2.21 12.71 -2.68
N HIS A 153 1.63 11.97 -3.64
CA HIS A 153 0.35 11.32 -3.46
C HIS A 153 0.39 10.30 -2.31
N LEU A 154 1.42 9.46 -2.27
CA LEU A 154 1.64 8.49 -1.20
C LEU A 154 1.81 9.17 0.16
N TYR A 155 2.56 10.28 0.25
CA TYR A 155 2.68 11.06 1.48
C TYR A 155 1.29 11.47 2.02
N TYR A 156 0.39 11.99 1.19
CA TYR A 156 -0.94 12.37 1.67
C TYR A 156 -1.76 11.18 2.15
N LYS A 157 -1.62 10.01 1.49
CA LYS A 157 -2.26 8.77 1.95
C LYS A 157 -1.71 8.31 3.29
N ILE A 158 -0.39 8.32 3.46
CA ILE A 158 0.30 7.99 4.72
C ILE A 158 -0.14 8.96 5.83
N LYS A 159 -0.12 10.27 5.57
CA LYS A 159 -0.58 11.27 6.53
C LYS A 159 -2.04 11.08 6.92
N SER A 160 -2.93 10.79 5.96
CA SER A 160 -4.35 10.54 6.27
C SER A 160 -4.56 9.31 7.16
N LYS A 161 -3.61 8.38 7.17
CA LYS A 161 -3.68 7.15 7.95
C LYS A 161 -3.13 7.33 9.36
N PHE A 162 -1.93 7.90 9.49
CA PHE A 162 -1.21 8.00 10.76
C PHE A 162 -1.51 9.30 11.52
N ASP A 163 -1.86 10.38 10.82
CA ASP A 163 -2.13 11.68 11.45
C ASP A 163 -3.20 12.51 10.70
N PRO A 164 -4.45 12.00 10.57
CA PRO A 164 -5.50 12.56 9.72
C PRO A 164 -5.97 13.96 10.09
N ASN A 165 -6.00 14.30 11.38
CA ASN A 165 -6.61 15.53 11.89
C ASN A 165 -5.59 16.63 12.21
N SER A 166 -4.31 16.33 12.04
CA SER A 166 -3.22 17.23 12.40
C SER A 166 -2.84 18.12 11.23
N SER A 167 -2.73 19.41 11.54
CA SER A 167 -2.16 20.42 10.65
C SER A 167 -0.63 20.32 10.55
N ASN A 168 0.03 19.50 11.38
CA ASN A 168 1.47 19.31 11.31
C ASN A 168 1.83 18.69 9.96
N PRO A 169 2.72 19.32 9.17
CA PRO A 169 3.11 18.76 7.88
C PRO A 169 4.08 17.58 8.02
N TRP A 170 4.50 17.23 9.24
CA TRP A 170 5.21 15.98 9.53
C TRP A 170 4.24 14.86 9.90
N VAL A 171 4.54 13.65 9.44
CA VAL A 171 3.89 12.41 9.88
C VAL A 171 4.96 11.40 10.29
N GLY A 172 4.85 10.90 11.52
CA GLY A 172 5.67 9.79 12.01
C GLY A 172 5.03 8.45 11.66
N VAL A 173 5.82 7.55 11.09
CA VAL A 173 5.42 6.18 10.74
C VAL A 173 6.30 5.20 11.55
N PRO A 174 5.71 4.35 12.41
CA PRO A 174 6.50 3.36 13.15
C PRO A 174 7.02 2.27 12.21
N GLU A 175 8.30 1.90 12.32
CA GLU A 175 8.91 0.88 11.44
C GLU A 175 8.70 -0.56 11.93
N ASP A 176 8.40 -0.79 13.22
CA ASP A 176 8.09 -2.13 13.76
C ASP A 176 6.95 -2.10 14.78
N THR A 177 6.02 -3.06 14.66
CA THR A 177 4.96 -3.33 15.65
C THR A 177 5.47 -4.10 16.87
N ALA A 178 6.75 -4.53 16.87
CA ALA A 178 7.37 -5.37 17.90
C ALA A 178 8.35 -4.66 18.86
N GLY A 179 8.38 -3.31 18.90
CA GLY A 179 8.90 -2.60 20.06
C GLY A 179 10.32 -2.01 19.99
N SER A 180 10.94 -1.86 18.81
CA SER A 180 12.00 -0.86 18.64
C SER A 180 11.42 0.40 18.02
N LEU A 181 11.39 1.50 18.80
CA LEU A 181 10.93 2.84 18.40
C LEU A 181 11.89 3.53 17.41
N LYS A 182 12.31 2.83 16.35
CA LYS A 182 12.84 3.51 15.16
C LYS A 182 11.66 3.79 14.25
N GLY A 183 11.50 5.03 13.86
CA GLY A 183 10.39 5.54 13.06
C GLY A 183 10.92 6.26 11.83
N ILE A 184 10.03 6.56 10.89
CA ILE A 184 10.34 7.46 9.79
C ILE A 184 9.38 8.64 9.85
N SER A 185 9.94 9.84 9.84
CA SER A 185 9.18 11.07 9.73
C SER A 185 9.19 11.56 8.29
N ILE A 186 8.03 11.83 7.72
CA ILE A 186 7.87 12.32 6.35
C ILE A 186 7.20 13.69 6.37
N HIS A 187 7.73 14.63 5.59
CA HIS A 187 7.19 15.97 5.43
C HIS A 187 7.14 16.40 3.98
N TYR A 188 6.00 16.93 3.55
CA TYR A 188 5.88 17.64 2.27
C TYR A 188 5.93 19.16 2.45
N SER A 189 7.00 19.78 1.94
CA SER A 189 7.15 21.24 1.87
C SER A 189 6.67 21.75 0.51
N THR A 190 6.01 22.92 0.50
CA THR A 190 5.58 23.60 -0.74
C THR A 190 6.51 24.75 -1.15
N LYS A 191 7.42 25.18 -0.26
CA LYS A 191 8.32 26.33 -0.47
C LYS A 191 9.69 26.08 0.21
N PRO A 192 10.68 25.54 -0.52
CA PRO A 192 10.56 24.99 -1.87
C PRO A 192 9.75 23.69 -1.88
N GLU A 193 9.24 23.30 -3.05
CA GLU A 193 8.56 22.00 -3.21
C GLU A 193 9.56 20.86 -2.99
N ALA A 194 9.32 20.04 -1.96
CA ALA A 194 10.17 18.92 -1.57
C ALA A 194 9.44 17.92 -0.68
N LEU A 195 9.88 16.67 -0.72
CA LEU A 195 9.57 15.68 0.31
C LEU A 195 10.81 15.46 1.16
N ILE A 196 10.67 15.57 2.47
CA ILE A 196 11.74 15.40 3.44
C ILE A 196 11.45 14.13 4.22
N ILE A 197 12.41 13.22 4.25
CA ILE A 197 12.31 11.92 4.93
C ILE A 197 13.43 11.87 5.97
N GLN A 198 13.07 11.61 7.21
CA GLN A 198 14.00 11.52 8.32
C GLN A 198 13.85 10.17 9.04
N LYS A 199 14.96 9.46 9.26
CA LYS A 199 15.03 8.27 10.12
C LYS A 199 15.10 8.71 11.59
N GLU A 200 14.37 8.04 12.48
CA GLU A 200 14.37 8.23 13.94
C GLU A 200 15.11 7.11 14.68
#